data_AF-D8TNS9-F1
#
_entry.id   AF-D8TNS9-F1
#
_cell.length_a   1.000
_cell.length_b   1.000
_cell.length_c   1.000
_cell.angle_alpha   90.00
_cell.angle_beta   90.00
_cell.angle_gamma   90.00
#
_symmetry.space_group_name_H-M   'P 1'
#
loop_
_entity.id
_entity.type
_entity.pdbx_description
1 polymer ?
#
loop_
_entity_poly.entity_id
_entity_poly.type
_entity_poly.pdbx_seq_one_letter_code
_entity_poly.pdbx_strand_id
1 'polypeptide(L)'
;ETIRSIAEFMIWGDQNEPRIFDYFLENNVMHYLHRVLQQPANRTGDVAKQVLQTLSIIIQNIRSETGTYFLFSNNHINNIVEIRFDFEDEEVLGYYISFLKTISLKLNART
;
A
#
# COMPACT_ATOMS: atom_id res chain seq x y z
N GLU A 1 -1.46 -9.13 -11.35
CA GLU A 1 -0.47 -10.14 -10.94
C GLU A 1 0.87 -9.56 -10.53
N THR A 2 1.52 -8.74 -11.37
CA THR A 2 2.84 -8.15 -11.06
C THR A 2 2.88 -7.37 -9.73
N ILE A 3 1.86 -6.56 -9.43
CA ILE A 3 1.77 -5.76 -8.20
C ILE A 3 1.74 -6.66 -6.95
N ARG A 4 1.07 -7.81 -7.04
CA ARG A 4 0.97 -8.79 -5.94
C ARG A 4 2.33 -9.44 -5.67
N SER A 5 3.06 -9.83 -6.73
CA SER A 5 4.40 -10.39 -6.58
C SER A 5 5.38 -9.39 -5.95
N ILE A 6 5.29 -8.11 -6.30
CA ILE A 6 6.10 -7.06 -5.65
C ILE A 6 5.83 -7.02 -4.14
N ALA A 7 4.56 -7.07 -3.73
CA ALA A 7 4.19 -7.11 -2.32
C ALA A 7 4.74 -8.35 -1.60
N GLU A 8 4.65 -9.52 -2.22
CA GLU A 8 5.20 -10.77 -1.66
C GLU A 8 6.72 -10.66 -1.42
N PHE A 9 7.47 -10.12 -2.39
CA PHE A 9 8.90 -9.89 -2.23
C PHE A 9 9.23 -8.85 -1.16
N MET A 10 8.46 -7.75 -1.08
CA MET A 10 8.64 -6.74 -0.03
C MET A 10 8.41 -7.35 1.36
N ILE A 11 7.33 -8.12 1.53
CA ILE A 11 7.00 -8.78 2.80
C ILE A 11 8.05 -9.82 3.18
N TRP A 12 8.50 -10.62 2.21
CA TRP A 12 9.53 -11.62 2.45
C TRP A 12 10.87 -10.96 2.82
N GLY A 13 11.25 -9.87 2.13
CA GLY A 13 12.45 -9.09 2.42
C GLY A 13 12.44 -8.52 3.82
N ASP A 14 11.34 -7.90 4.24
CA ASP A 14 11.19 -7.36 5.61
C ASP A 14 11.36 -8.44 6.69
N GLN A 15 10.89 -9.65 6.43
CA GLN A 15 10.89 -10.74 7.41
C GLN A 15 12.16 -11.60 7.41
N ASN A 16 12.88 -11.68 6.29
CA ASN A 16 13.98 -12.65 6.10
C ASN A 16 15.30 -12.03 5.63
N GLU A 17 15.27 -10.96 4.83
CA GLU A 17 16.47 -10.36 4.23
C GLU A 17 16.26 -8.84 4.02
N PRO A 18 16.61 -8.00 5.02
CA PRO A 18 16.33 -6.56 5.00
C PRO A 18 16.83 -5.83 3.76
N ARG A 19 17.95 -6.30 3.15
CA ARG A 19 18.51 -5.70 1.93
C ARG A 19 17.55 -5.73 0.75
N ILE A 20 16.70 -6.76 0.67
CA ILE A 20 15.68 -6.85 -0.39
C ILE A 20 14.59 -5.82 -0.15
N PHE A 21 14.18 -5.64 1.10
CA PHE A 21 13.21 -4.61 1.46
C PHE A 21 13.75 -3.20 1.17
N ASP A 22 14.99 -2.92 1.57
CA ASP A 22 15.68 -1.66 1.28
C ASP A 22 15.73 -1.35 -0.22
N TYR A 23 16.01 -2.35 -1.06
CA TYR A 23 15.99 -2.19 -2.52
C TYR A 23 14.63 -1.71 -3.04
N PHE A 24 13.51 -2.27 -2.56
CA PHE A 24 12.19 -1.82 -2.99
C PHE A 24 11.85 -0.42 -2.49
N LEU A 25 12.35 -0.04 -1.31
CA LEU A 25 12.20 1.32 -0.79
C LEU A 25 12.96 2.34 -1.62
N GLU A 26 14.23 2.05 -1.95
CA GLU A 26 15.07 2.90 -2.81
C GLU A 26 14.44 3.10 -4.20
N ASN A 27 13.77 2.07 -4.72
CA ASN A 27 13.04 2.11 -5.98
C ASN A 27 11.65 2.74 -5.88
N ASN A 28 11.26 3.33 -4.74
CA ASN A 28 10.02 4.10 -4.59
C ASN A 28 8.74 3.38 -5.08
N VAL A 29 8.61 2.07 -4.81
CA VAL A 29 7.43 1.28 -5.24
C VAL A 29 6.10 1.93 -4.83
N MET A 30 6.03 2.48 -3.63
CA MET A 30 4.84 3.16 -3.11
C MET A 30 4.46 4.38 -3.96
N HIS A 31 5.45 5.13 -4.44
CA HIS A 31 5.24 6.25 -5.35
C HIS A 31 4.69 5.77 -6.71
N TYR A 32 5.18 4.64 -7.23
CA TYR A 32 4.66 4.07 -8.47
C TYR A 32 3.18 3.67 -8.33
N LEU A 33 2.81 2.99 -7.23
CA LEU A 33 1.41 2.64 -6.96
C LEU A 33 0.51 3.88 -6.85
N HIS A 34 0.99 4.92 -6.15
CA HIS A 34 0.30 6.19 -6.11
C HIS A 34 0.11 6.81 -7.51
N ARG A 35 1.16 6.84 -8.34
CA ARG A 35 1.08 7.37 -9.72
C ARG A 35 0.10 6.61 -10.60
N VAL A 36 -0.04 5.29 -10.43
CA VAL A 36 -1.06 4.50 -11.15
C VAL A 36 -2.46 5.01 -10.81
N LEU A 37 -2.75 5.24 -9.52
CA LEU A 37 -4.05 5.72 -9.05
C LEU A 37 -4.30 7.22 -9.33
N GLN A 38 -3.26 8.00 -9.65
CA GLN A 38 -3.44 9.38 -10.09
C GLN A 38 -4.20 9.47 -11.41
N GLN A 39 -4.15 8.45 -12.26
CA GLN A 39 -4.94 8.38 -13.48
C GLN A 39 -6.42 8.13 -13.14
N PRO A 40 -7.35 9.04 -13.50
CA PRO A 40 -8.77 8.90 -13.11
C PRO A 40 -9.40 7.56 -13.53
N ALA A 41 -9.02 7.03 -14.69
CA ALA A 41 -9.50 5.74 -15.20
C ALA A 41 -9.13 4.54 -14.31
N ASN A 42 -8.11 4.68 -13.46
CA ASN A 42 -7.64 3.62 -12.56
C ASN A 42 -8.21 3.73 -11.14
N ARG A 43 -9.16 4.66 -10.92
CA ARG A 43 -9.79 4.92 -9.60
C ARG A 43 -11.10 4.16 -9.40
N THR A 44 -11.41 3.25 -10.32
CA THR A 44 -12.56 2.34 -10.34
C THR A 44 -12.10 0.97 -10.86
N GLY A 45 -12.92 -0.07 -10.68
CA GLY A 45 -12.65 -1.40 -11.24
C GLY A 45 -11.39 -2.10 -10.72
N ASP A 46 -10.88 -3.06 -11.50
CA ASP A 46 -9.88 -4.03 -11.02
C ASP A 46 -8.53 -3.40 -10.64
N VAL A 47 -8.12 -2.31 -11.29
CA VAL A 47 -6.86 -1.63 -10.97
C VAL A 47 -6.92 -1.03 -9.57
N ALA A 48 -7.99 -0.29 -9.26
CA ALA A 48 -8.20 0.31 -7.95
C ALA A 48 -8.25 -0.78 -6.87
N LYS A 49 -9.05 -1.83 -7.08
CA LYS A 49 -9.19 -2.97 -6.17
C LYS A 49 -7.85 -3.65 -5.91
N GLN A 50 -7.09 -3.98 -6.96
CA GLN A 50 -5.80 -4.65 -6.84
C GLN A 50 -4.78 -3.80 -6.09
N VAL A 51 -4.69 -2.49 -6.36
CA VAL A 51 -3.76 -1.61 -5.65
C VAL A 51 -4.14 -1.48 -4.18
N LEU A 52 -5.41 -1.21 -3.86
CA LEU A 52 -5.88 -1.08 -2.48
C LEU A 52 -5.69 -2.37 -1.68
N GLN A 53 -6.01 -3.52 -2.27
CA GLN A 53 -5.80 -4.82 -1.65
C GLN A 53 -4.31 -5.09 -1.39
N THR A 54 -3.47 -4.83 -2.39
CA THR A 54 -2.02 -5.07 -2.27
C THR A 54 -1.41 -4.21 -1.17
N LEU A 55 -1.74 -2.92 -1.13
CA LEU A 55 -1.26 -2.01 -0.09
C LEU A 55 -1.71 -2.47 1.31
N SER A 56 -2.96 -2.93 1.42
CA SER A 56 -3.47 -3.49 2.68
C SER A 56 -2.64 -4.71 3.12
N ILE A 57 -2.34 -5.64 2.21
CA ILE A 57 -1.52 -6.82 2.50
C ILE A 57 -0.11 -6.43 2.93
N ILE A 58 0.53 -5.45 2.27
CA ILE A 58 1.86 -4.94 2.65
C ILE A 58 1.80 -4.38 4.08
N ILE A 59 0.90 -3.43 4.35
CA ILE A 59 0.79 -2.76 5.66
C ILE A 59 0.55 -3.77 6.78
N GLN A 60 -0.30 -4.76 6.54
CA GLN A 60 -0.62 -5.79 7.52
C GLN A 60 0.58 -6.70 7.84
N ASN A 61 1.40 -7.04 6.84
CA ASN A 61 2.41 -8.09 6.95
C ASN A 61 3.84 -7.61 7.18
N ILE A 62 4.15 -6.34 6.94
CA ILE A 62 5.43 -5.76 7.38
C ILE A 62 5.50 -5.82 8.91
N ARG A 63 6.60 -6.28 9.49
CA ARG A 63 6.77 -6.48 10.95
C ARG A 63 7.84 -5.61 11.55
N SER A 64 8.85 -5.22 10.77
CA SER A 64 9.93 -4.38 11.30
C SER A 64 9.43 -2.96 11.62
N GLU A 65 10.00 -2.37 12.67
CA GLU A 65 9.75 -0.96 13.01
C GLU A 65 10.25 -0.04 11.88
N THR A 66 11.43 -0.34 11.33
CA THR A 66 11.99 0.35 10.17
C THR A 66 11.05 0.33 8.97
N GLY A 67 10.51 -0.82 8.59
CA GLY A 67 9.58 -0.93 7.48
C GLY A 67 8.27 -0.22 7.72
N THR A 68 7.76 -0.27 8.96
CA THR A 68 6.58 0.51 9.34
C THR A 68 6.86 2.00 9.22
N TYR A 69 7.99 2.48 9.75
CA TYR A 69 8.40 3.87 9.64
C TYR A 69 8.50 4.31 8.18
N PHE A 70 9.13 3.52 7.31
CA PHE A 70 9.24 3.85 5.89
C PHE A 70 7.90 3.94 5.17
N LEU A 71 6.97 3.03 5.43
CA LEU A 71 5.65 3.05 4.80
C LEU A 71 4.89 4.34 5.11
N PHE A 72 4.99 4.83 6.35
CA PHE A 72 4.17 5.96 6.82
C PHE A 72 4.88 7.32 6.80
N SER A 73 6.21 7.38 6.76
CA SER A 73 6.95 8.66 6.87
C SER A 73 7.07 9.45 5.56
N ASN A 74 6.97 8.79 4.40
CA ASN A 74 7.17 9.44 3.09
C ASN A 74 5.88 10.00 2.45
N ASN A 75 4.81 10.16 3.24
CA ASN A 75 3.50 10.68 2.82
C ASN A 75 2.78 9.91 1.69
N HIS A 76 3.33 8.80 1.19
CA HIS A 76 2.73 8.04 0.10
C HIS A 76 1.35 7.48 0.46
N ILE A 77 1.20 6.96 1.67
CA ILE A 77 -0.09 6.46 2.16
C ILE A 77 -1.11 7.59 2.27
N ASN A 78 -0.72 8.74 2.83
CA ASN A 78 -1.60 9.90 2.94
C ASN A 78 -2.06 10.39 1.56
N ASN A 79 -1.15 10.47 0.60
CA ASN A 79 -1.50 10.85 -0.78
C ASN A 79 -2.51 9.87 -1.41
N ILE A 80 -2.45 8.57 -1.07
CA ILE A 80 -3.41 7.57 -1.56
C ILE A 80 -4.77 7.71 -0.86
N VAL A 81 -4.79 8.01 0.45
CA VAL A 81 -6.02 8.29 1.21
C VAL A 81 -6.75 9.52 0.67
N GLU A 82 -6.02 10.51 0.16
CA GLU A 82 -6.62 11.72 -0.43
C GLU A 82 -7.20 11.50 -1.84
N ILE A 83 -6.98 10.33 -2.45
CA ILE A 83 -7.51 10.03 -3.78
C ILE A 83 -9.03 9.95 -3.73
N ARG A 84 -9.67 10.69 -4.64
CA ARG A 84 -11.10 10.57 -4.93
C ARG A 84 -11.34 9.34 -5.80
N PHE A 85 -11.53 8.20 -5.15
CA PHE A 85 -12.00 6.97 -5.79
C PHE A 85 -13.46 7.11 -6.23
N ASP A 86 -13.83 6.32 -7.23
CA ASP A 86 -15.21 6.14 -7.61
C ASP A 86 -15.88 5.17 -6.63
N PHE A 87 -16.73 5.69 -5.76
CA PHE A 87 -17.46 4.89 -4.77
C PHE A 87 -18.86 4.48 -5.24
N GLU A 88 -19.23 4.79 -6.50
CA GLU A 88 -20.37 4.10 -7.12
C GLU A 88 -20.02 2.63 -7.39
N ASP A 89 -18.73 2.31 -7.54
CA ASP A 89 -18.19 0.95 -7.45
C ASP A 89 -18.11 0.51 -5.97
N GLU A 90 -19.12 -0.23 -5.51
CA GLU A 90 -19.22 -0.72 -4.14
C GLU A 90 -18.04 -1.63 -3.74
N GLU A 91 -17.45 -2.36 -4.68
CA GLU A 91 -16.27 -3.20 -4.39
C GLU A 91 -15.07 -2.32 -4.08
N VAL A 92 -14.83 -1.27 -4.87
CA VAL A 92 -13.75 -0.30 -4.62
C VAL A 92 -13.94 0.38 -3.27
N LEU A 93 -15.18 0.77 -2.92
CA LEU A 93 -15.49 1.29 -1.59
C LEU A 93 -15.15 0.29 -0.49
N GLY A 94 -15.51 -1.00 -0.66
CA GLY A 94 -15.20 -2.06 0.30
C GLY A 94 -13.69 -2.27 0.52
N TYR A 95 -12.91 -2.27 -0.57
CA TYR A 95 -11.45 -2.33 -0.49
C TYR A 95 -10.84 -1.09 0.14
N TYR A 96 -11.38 0.09 -0.15
CA TYR A 96 -10.92 1.35 0.43
C TYR A 96 -11.15 1.40 1.95
N ILE A 97 -12.34 0.99 2.42
CA ILE A 97 -12.63 0.88 3.85
C ILE A 97 -11.68 -0.11 4.53
N SER A 98 -11.46 -1.28 3.91
CA SER A 98 -10.52 -2.29 4.42
C SER A 98 -9.09 -1.76 4.51
N PHE A 99 -8.67 -0.96 3.52
CA PHE A 99 -7.38 -0.28 3.51
C PHE A 99 -7.25 0.71 4.67
N LEU A 100 -8.23 1.60 4.87
CA LEU A 100 -8.24 2.53 6.01
C LEU A 100 -8.22 1.82 7.36
N LYS A 101 -9.00 0.74 7.51
CA LYS A 101 -8.99 -0.08 8.72
C LYS A 101 -7.60 -0.69 8.97
N THR A 102 -6.94 -1.17 7.91
CA THR A 102 -5.60 -1.76 8.01
C THR A 102 -4.57 -0.73 8.47
N ILE A 103 -4.63 0.51 7.96
CA ILE A 103 -3.80 1.62 8.45
C ILE A 103 -4.07 1.87 9.93
N SER A 104 -5.34 2.04 10.32
CA SER A 104 -5.72 2.35 11.70
C SER A 104 -5.26 1.28 12.70
N LEU A 105 -5.25 0.00 12.29
CA LEU A 105 -4.79 -1.10 13.14
C LEU A 105 -3.27 -1.22 13.19
N LYS A 106 -2.56 -0.67 12.21
CA LYS A 106 -1.09 -0.71 12.14
C LYS A 106 -0.45 0.39 12.97
N LEU A 107 -1.04 1.58 12.96
CA LEU A 107 -0.56 2.72 13.72
C LEU A 107 -0.70 2.46 15.23
N ASN A 108 0.30 2.86 15.99
CA ASN A 108 0.35 2.73 17.45
C ASN A 108 1.05 3.97 18.03
N ALA A 109 1.03 4.17 19.35
CA ALA A 109 1.58 5.39 19.97
C ALA A 109 3.06 5.71 19.64
N ARG A 110 3.82 4.77 19.05
CA ARG A 110 5.23 4.93 18.68
C ARG A 110 5.45 5.20 17.18
N THR A 111 4.39 5.26 16.38
CA THR A 111 4.37 5.47 14.91
C THR A 111 3.20 6.34 14.53
#